data_AF-A0A6B2BDG2-F1
#
_entry.id   AF-A0A6B2BDG2-F1
#
_cell.length_a   1.000
_cell.length_b   1.000
_cell.length_c   1.000
_cell.angle_alpha   90.00
_cell.angle_beta   90.00
_cell.angle_gamma   90.00
#
_symmetry.space_group_name_H-M   'P 1'
#
loop_
_entity.id
_entity.type
_entity.pdbx_description
1 polymer ?
#
loop_
_entity_poly.entity_id
_entity_poly.type
_entity_poly.pdbx_seq_one_letter_code
_entity_poly.pdbx_strand_id
1 'polypeptide(L)'
;MEKRKLKFKKLPAKYAVWIVPFLLSALMSGIISFINLSMNLGFIPEFVSKWFTTWMLSWAIAYPTVLVCLPLVRRLTALFVDLPPQH
;
A
#
# COMPACT_ATOMS: atom_id res chain seq x y z
N MET A 1 -35.38 -20.71 -4.46
CA MET A 1 -35.05 -20.45 -5.88
C MET A 1 -33.74 -19.68 -5.97
N GLU A 2 -32.77 -20.26 -6.68
CA GLU A 2 -31.62 -19.63 -7.35
C GLU A 2 -30.81 -18.52 -6.63
N LYS A 3 -29.87 -18.89 -5.75
CA LYS A 3 -28.75 -18.01 -5.40
C LYS A 3 -27.85 -17.89 -6.64
N ARG A 4 -28.04 -16.85 -7.46
CA ARG A 4 -27.16 -16.51 -8.60
C ARG A 4 -25.72 -16.42 -8.10
N LYS A 5 -24.94 -17.49 -8.29
CA LYS A 5 -23.49 -17.47 -8.14
C LYS A 5 -22.95 -16.57 -9.25
N LEU A 6 -22.65 -15.32 -8.91
CA LEU A 6 -21.85 -14.44 -9.75
C LEU A 6 -20.52 -15.14 -10.02
N LYS A 7 -20.46 -15.83 -11.15
CA LYS A 7 -19.28 -16.56 -11.63
C LYS A 7 -18.33 -15.51 -12.22
N PHE A 8 -17.65 -14.76 -11.34
CA PHE A 8 -16.58 -13.88 -11.76
C PHE A 8 -15.54 -14.72 -12.50
N LYS A 9 -15.27 -14.37 -13.76
CA LYS A 9 -14.30 -15.03 -14.63
C LYS A 9 -12.94 -14.89 -13.93
N LYS A 10 -12.47 -15.95 -13.27
CA LYS A 10 -11.23 -15.95 -12.49
C LYS A 10 -10.08 -15.51 -13.39
N LEU A 11 -9.42 -14.41 -13.03
CA LEU A 11 -8.23 -13.92 -13.72
C LEU A 11 -7.13 -14.99 -13.69
N PRO A 12 -6.30 -15.11 -14.74
CA PRO A 12 -5.24 -16.12 -14.81
C PRO A 12 -4.29 -15.99 -13.61
N ALA A 13 -3.90 -17.12 -13.00
CA ALA A 13 -3.06 -17.16 -11.78
C ALA A 13 -1.72 -16.41 -11.90
N LYS A 14 -1.26 -16.15 -13.13
CA LYS A 14 -0.05 -15.38 -13.44
C LYS A 14 -0.12 -13.93 -12.95
N TYR A 15 -1.32 -13.35 -12.90
CA TYR A 15 -1.52 -11.98 -12.42
C TYR A 15 -1.69 -11.91 -10.90
N ALA A 16 -2.02 -13.02 -10.23
CA ALA A 16 -2.12 -13.04 -8.77
C ALA A 16 -0.77 -12.71 -8.10
N VAL A 17 0.35 -13.07 -8.72
CA VAL A 17 1.70 -12.72 -8.21
C VAL A 17 1.91 -11.21 -8.09
N TRP A 18 1.26 -10.40 -8.93
CA TRP A 18 1.35 -8.94 -8.89
C TRP A 18 0.17 -8.30 -8.15
N ILE A 19 -1.04 -8.82 -8.38
CA ILE A 19 -2.28 -8.29 -7.81
C ILE A 19 -2.36 -8.54 -6.30
N VAL A 20 -1.87 -9.68 -5.80
CA VAL A 20 -1.90 -10.00 -4.37
C VAL A 20 -1.05 -9.03 -3.56
N PRO A 21 0.27 -8.81 -3.81
CA PRO A 21 1.04 -7.84 -3.05
C PRO A 21 0.56 -6.40 -3.26
N PHE A 22 0.03 -6.06 -4.44
CA PHE A 22 -0.58 -4.75 -4.69
C PHE A 22 -1.82 -4.52 -3.82
N LEU A 23 -2.78 -5.44 -3.82
CA LEU A 23 -3.98 -5.35 -2.97
C LEU A 23 -3.62 -5.38 -1.49
N LEU A 24 -2.68 -6.23 -1.09
CA LEU A 24 -2.27 -6.35 0.31
C LEU A 24 -1.64 -5.04 0.81
N SER A 25 -0.75 -4.43 0.03
CA SER A 25 -0.12 -3.14 0.38
C SER A 25 -1.11 -1.98 0.36
N ALA A 26 -2.00 -1.94 -0.64
CA ALA A 26 -3.06 -0.95 -0.71
C ALA A 26 -4.02 -1.04 0.49
N LEU A 27 -4.43 -2.26 0.86
CA LEU A 27 -5.33 -2.48 2.01
C LEU A 27 -4.64 -2.16 3.33
N MET A 28 -3.41 -2.64 3.57
CA MET A 28 -2.69 -2.35 4.81
C MET A 28 -2.46 -0.86 5.02
N SER A 29 -1.99 -0.14 3.98
CA SER A 29 -1.78 1.31 4.07
C SER A 29 -3.10 2.08 4.20
N GLY A 30 -4.14 1.66 3.47
CA GLY A 30 -5.48 2.25 3.56
C GLY A 30 -6.06 2.13 4.97
N ILE A 31 -6.01 0.94 5.57
CA ILE A 31 -6.55 0.68 6.92
C ILE A 31 -5.79 1.49 7.97
N ILE A 32 -4.44 1.51 7.93
CA ILE A 32 -3.64 2.31 8.88
C ILE A 32 -3.97 3.81 8.75
N SER A 33 -4.06 4.31 7.51
CA SER A 33 -4.43 5.69 7.25
C SER A 33 -5.86 6.01 7.72
N PHE A 34 -6.80 5.07 7.54
CA PHE A 34 -8.19 5.21 7.96
C PHE A 34 -8.30 5.33 9.48
N ILE A 35 -7.63 4.45 10.21
CA ILE A 35 -7.60 4.45 11.68
C ILE A 35 -6.94 5.74 12.20
N ASN A 36 -5.79 6.13 11.63
CA ASN A 36 -5.13 7.37 12.04
C ASN A 36 -6.00 8.60 11.80
N LEU A 37 -6.68 8.66 10.65
CA LEU A 37 -7.55 9.80 10.34
C LEU A 37 -8.80 9.81 11.22
N SER A 38 -9.41 8.65 11.49
CA SER A 38 -10.60 8.55 12.34
C SER A 38 -10.29 8.89 13.80
N MET A 39 -9.11 8.52 14.29
CA MET A 39 -8.63 8.91 15.62
C MET A 39 -8.35 10.41 15.74
N ASN A 40 -7.84 11.07 14.69
CA ASN A 40 -7.45 12.48 14.75
C ASN A 40 -8.59 13.46 14.41
N LEU A 41 -9.45 13.15 13.43
CA LEU A 41 -10.51 14.04 12.96
C LEU A 41 -11.92 13.59 13.37
N GLY A 42 -12.10 12.35 13.80
CA GLY A 42 -13.43 11.76 13.98
C GLY A 42 -14.16 11.54 12.64
N PHE A 43 -15.42 11.11 12.72
CA PHE A 43 -16.25 10.84 11.55
C PHE A 43 -16.99 12.10 11.09
N ILE A 44 -16.36 12.86 10.19
CA ILE A 44 -16.99 13.98 9.47
C ILE A 44 -17.67 13.51 8.17
N PRO A 45 -18.67 14.22 7.62
CA PRO A 45 -19.36 13.82 6.39
C PRO A 45 -18.42 13.60 5.19
N GLU A 46 -17.33 14.36 5.13
CA GLU A 46 -16.32 14.32 4.06
C GLU A 46 -15.20 13.31 4.35
N PHE A 47 -15.29 12.56 5.45
CA PHE A 47 -14.21 11.74 5.98
C PHE A 47 -13.69 10.74 4.94
N VAL A 48 -14.58 9.98 4.31
CA VAL A 48 -14.20 8.93 3.36
C VAL A 48 -13.55 9.53 2.11
N SER A 49 -14.10 10.62 1.59
CA SER A 49 -13.54 11.33 0.43
C SER A 49 -12.16 11.90 0.74
N LYS A 50 -12.02 12.60 1.86
CA LYS A 50 -10.76 13.20 2.29
C LYS A 50 -9.71 12.13 2.61
N TRP A 51 -10.10 11.05 3.28
CA TRP A 51 -9.25 9.89 3.54
C TRP A 51 -8.72 9.28 2.25
N PHE A 52 -9.60 8.95 1.31
CA PHE A 52 -9.21 8.29 0.07
C PHE A 52 -8.26 9.17 -0.76
N THR A 53 -8.57 10.46 -0.91
CA THR A 53 -7.70 11.41 -1.63
C THR A 53 -6.36 11.58 -0.91
N THR A 54 -6.35 11.72 0.42
CA THR A 54 -5.11 11.90 1.20
C THR A 54 -4.24 10.65 1.17
N TRP A 55 -4.84 9.48 1.35
CA TRP A 55 -4.15 8.19 1.27
C TRP A 55 -3.56 7.96 -0.12
N MET A 56 -4.34 8.18 -1.18
CA MET A 56 -3.88 7.97 -2.56
C MET A 56 -2.75 8.94 -2.93
N LEU A 57 -2.84 10.21 -2.53
CA LEU A 57 -1.76 11.19 -2.70
C LEU A 57 -0.51 10.79 -1.93
N SER A 58 -0.66 10.41 -0.66
CA SER A 58 0.46 9.95 0.18
C SER A 58 1.14 8.72 -0.42
N TRP A 59 0.38 7.75 -0.93
CA TRP A 59 0.90 6.54 -1.55
C TRP A 59 1.63 6.85 -2.87
N ALA A 60 1.03 7.70 -3.71
CA ALA A 60 1.61 8.14 -4.97
C ALA A 60 2.95 8.89 -4.79
N ILE A 61 3.14 9.57 -3.66
CA ILE A 61 4.39 10.25 -3.31
C ILE A 61 5.37 9.29 -2.61
N ALA A 62 4.89 8.42 -1.72
CA ALA A 62 5.72 7.49 -0.97
C ALA A 62 6.45 6.49 -1.88
N TYR A 63 5.77 5.94 -2.89
CA TYR A 63 6.38 4.99 -3.82
C TYR A 63 7.63 5.54 -4.55
N PRO A 64 7.56 6.67 -5.28
CA PRO A 64 8.75 7.26 -5.91
C PRO A 64 9.79 7.71 -4.88
N THR A 65 9.35 8.17 -3.70
CA THR A 65 10.27 8.53 -2.62
C THR A 65 11.09 7.33 -2.17
N VAL A 66 10.47 6.17 -1.95
CA VAL A 66 11.19 4.93 -1.61
C VAL A 66 12.18 4.56 -2.71
N LEU A 67 11.80 4.64 -4.00
CA LEU A 67 12.72 4.32 -5.10
C LEU A 67 13.96 5.22 -5.12
N VAL A 68 13.79 6.53 -4.89
CA VAL A 68 14.88 7.51 -4.88
C VAL A 68 15.70 7.42 -3.59
N CYS A 69 15.06 7.20 -2.45
CA CYS A 69 15.72 7.11 -1.15
C CYS A 69 16.40 5.76 -0.95
N LEU A 70 15.98 4.68 -1.62
CA LEU A 70 16.58 3.36 -1.48
C LEU A 70 18.11 3.34 -1.62
N PRO A 71 18.74 3.92 -2.67
CA PRO A 71 20.19 3.98 -2.78
C PRO A 71 20.84 4.80 -1.65
N LEU A 72 20.19 5.88 -1.19
CA LEU A 72 20.69 6.69 -0.09
C LEU A 72 20.64 5.94 1.23
N VAL A 73 19.51 5.32 1.55
CA VAL A 73 19.32 4.50 2.75
C VAL A 73 20.30 3.34 2.74
N ARG A 74 20.51 2.66 1.60
CA ARG A 74 21.52 1.60 1.48
C ARG A 74 22.93 2.08 1.82
N ARG A 75 23.33 3.27 1.33
CA ARG A 75 24.62 3.87 1.67
C ARG A 75 24.72 4.20 3.16
N LEU A 76 23.66 4.76 3.74
CA LEU A 76 23.62 5.07 5.16
C LEU A 76 23.68 3.80 6.01
N THR A 77 22.90 2.77 5.68
CA THR A 77 22.92 1.48 6.38
C THR A 77 24.29 0.82 6.31
N ALA A 78 25.00 0.92 5.17
CA ALA A 78 26.35 0.41 5.02
C ALA A 78 27.39 1.12 5.93
N LEU A 79 27.08 2.31 6.47
CA LEU A 79 27.92 2.96 7.48
C LEU A 79 27.73 2.38 8.88
N PHE A 80 26.56 1.78 9.16
CA PHE A 80 26.21 1.24 10.47
C PHE A 80 26.39 -0.28 10.57
N VAL A 81 26.29 -0.99 9.44
CA VAL A 81 26.33 -2.45 9.37
C VAL A 81 27.15 -2.84 8.14
N ASP A 82 28.14 -3.71 8.32
CA ASP A 82 28.79 -4.37 7.18
C ASP A 82 27.74 -5.23 6.46
N LEU A 83 27.28 -4.77 5.30
CA LEU A 83 26.44 -5.61 4.43
C LEU A 83 27.36 -6.60 3.71
N PRO A 84 27.34 -7.91 4.03
CA PRO A 84 28.08 -8.89 3.26
C PRO A 84 27.58 -8.92 1.81
N PRO A 85 28.46 -9.17 0.82
CA PRO A 85 28.06 -9.24 -0.58
C PRO A 85 27.05 -10.39 -0.77
N GLN A 86 25.79 -10.03 -1.06
CA GLN A 86 24.76 -10.99 -1.45
C GLN A 86 25.17 -11.61 -2.78
N HIS A 87 25.65 -12.86 -2.72
CA HIS A 87 25.89 -13.74 -3.88
C HIS A 87 24.56 -14.27 -4.41
#